data_AF-A0A2T0G5L4-F1
#
_entry.id   AF-A0A2T0G5L4-F1
#
_cell.length_a   1.000
_cell.length_b   1.000
_cell.length_c   1.000
_cell.angle_alpha   90.00
_cell.angle_beta   90.00
_cell.angle_gamma   90.00
#
_symmetry.space_group_name_H-M   'P 1'
#
loop_
_entity.id
_entity.type
_entity.pdbx_description
1 polymer ?
#
loop_
_entity_poly.entity_id
_entity_poly.type
_entity_poly.pdbx_seq_one_letter_code
_entity_poly.pdbx_strand_id
1 'polypeptide(L)'
;MRIFYSRSYPPKGIKDNRSQFEKNKDNDWNMVHMYRSMLSGGSPNTTLEQVLALENWFEKVYGILVDEYCPPHLLEKRNKWHKQK
;
A
#
# COMPACT_ATOMS: atom_id res chain seq x y z
N MET A 1 20.26 45.53 -2.81
CA MET A 1 19.90 44.10 -2.83
C MET A 1 18.39 43.98 -2.68
N ARG A 2 17.68 43.44 -3.69
CA ARG A 2 16.22 43.28 -3.68
C ARG A 2 15.94 41.78 -3.51
N ILE A 3 15.43 41.39 -2.35
CA ILE A 3 15.14 39.99 -2.02
C ILE A 3 13.85 39.65 -2.76
N PHE A 4 13.96 38.88 -3.85
CA PHE A 4 12.79 38.35 -4.53
C PHE A 4 12.20 37.27 -3.63
N TYR A 5 11.10 37.60 -2.96
CA TYR A 5 10.25 36.59 -2.33
C TYR A 5 9.67 35.71 -3.44
N SER A 6 10.31 34.56 -3.68
CA SER A 6 9.69 33.49 -4.45
C SER A 6 8.45 33.07 -3.69
N ARG A 7 7.28 33.47 -4.19
CA ARG A 7 5.98 32.98 -3.75
C ARG A 7 5.97 31.48 -4.03
N SER A 8 6.36 30.67 -3.05
CA SER A 8 6.30 29.22 -3.13
C SER A 8 4.84 28.83 -3.32
N TYR A 9 4.41 28.61 -4.55
CA TYR A 9 3.20 27.84 -4.79
C TYR A 9 3.45 26.48 -4.14
N PRO A 10 2.64 26.05 -3.16
CA PRO A 10 2.77 24.69 -2.67
C PRO A 10 2.65 23.77 -3.90
N PRO A 11 3.53 22.76 -4.04
CA PRO A 11 3.44 21.84 -5.16
C PRO A 11 1.99 21.37 -5.24
N LYS A 12 1.38 21.52 -6.43
CA LYS A 12 -0.01 21.09 -6.67
C LYS A 12 -0.16 19.70 -6.07
N GLY A 13 -1.01 19.57 -5.04
CA GLY A 13 -1.23 18.29 -4.39
C GLY A 13 -1.59 17.26 -5.46
N ILE A 14 -0.81 16.18 -5.55
CA ILE A 14 -1.11 15.08 -6.45
C ILE A 14 -2.42 14.49 -5.94
N LYS A 15 -3.53 14.87 -6.57
CA LYS A 15 -4.84 14.30 -6.26
C LYS A 15 -4.84 12.88 -6.79
N ASP A 16 -4.76 11.92 -5.88
CA ASP A 16 -5.05 10.54 -6.20
C ASP A 16 -6.54 10.42 -6.52
N ASN A 17 -6.84 10.34 -7.81
CA ASN A 17 -8.21 10.25 -8.33
C ASN A 17 -8.83 8.85 -8.17
N ARG A 18 -8.12 7.90 -7.53
CA ARG A 18 -8.67 6.57 -7.25
C ARG A 18 -9.83 6.67 -6.25
N SER A 19 -10.80 5.77 -6.44
CA SER A 19 -11.92 5.57 -5.53
C SER A 19 -11.42 5.34 -4.10
N GLN A 20 -12.19 5.79 -3.12
CA GLN A 20 -11.90 5.50 -1.71
C GLN A 20 -11.84 3.98 -1.45
N PHE A 21 -12.62 3.20 -2.20
CA PHE A 21 -12.61 1.74 -2.12
C PHE A 21 -11.24 1.14 -2.49
N GLU A 22 -10.64 1.60 -3.58
CA GLU A 22 -9.30 1.15 -4.04
C GLU A 22 -8.20 1.57 -3.05
N LYS A 23 -8.33 2.75 -2.45
CA LYS A 23 -7.40 3.23 -1.41
C LYS A 23 -7.49 2.38 -0.15
N ASN A 24 -8.70 2.03 0.27
CA ASN A 24 -8.90 1.13 1.40
C ASN A 24 -8.33 -0.26 1.10
N LYS A 25 -8.55 -0.78 -0.11
CA LYS A 25 -7.98 -2.06 -0.55
C LYS A 25 -6.45 -2.09 -0.47
N ASP A 26 -5.77 -1.04 -0.92
CA ASP A 26 -4.32 -0.88 -0.78
C ASP A 26 -3.87 -0.88 0.68
N ASN A 27 -4.59 -0.14 1.54
CA ASN A 27 -4.26 -0.04 2.97
C ASN A 27 -4.46 -1.38 3.69
N ASP A 28 -5.54 -2.08 3.39
CA ASP A 28 -5.90 -3.35 4.00
C ASP A 28 -4.92 -4.43 3.58
N TRP A 29 -4.55 -4.47 2.30
CA TRP A 29 -3.48 -5.35 1.81
C TRP A 29 -2.16 -5.09 2.54
N ASN A 30 -1.79 -3.82 2.71
CA ASN A 30 -0.58 -3.45 3.44
C ASN A 30 -0.65 -3.85 4.92
N MET A 31 -1.82 -3.74 5.55
CA MET A 31 -2.05 -4.21 6.91
C MET A 31 -1.80 -5.72 7.03
N VAL A 32 -2.38 -6.55 6.14
CA VAL A 32 -2.14 -8.00 6.16
C VAL A 32 -0.64 -8.31 6.07
N HIS A 33 0.07 -7.63 5.16
CA HIS A 33 1.51 -7.81 5.00
C HIS A 33 2.34 -7.39 6.23
N MET A 34 1.93 -6.33 6.94
CA MET A 34 2.57 -5.97 8.20
C MET A 34 2.39 -7.07 9.26
N TYR A 35 1.19 -7.62 9.39
CA TYR A 35 0.93 -8.71 10.34
C TYR A 35 1.70 -9.98 9.97
N ARG A 36 1.77 -10.35 8.68
CA ARG A 36 2.64 -11.45 8.20
C ARG A 36 4.11 -11.23 8.58
N SER A 37 4.59 -9.99 8.43
CA SER A 37 5.97 -9.63 8.78
C SER A 37 6.21 -9.68 10.28
N MET A 38 5.26 -9.21 11.10
CA MET A 38 5.33 -9.30 12.56
C MET A 38 5.33 -10.75 13.05
N LEU A 39 4.47 -11.60 12.47
CA LEU A 39 4.43 -13.03 12.76
C LEU A 39 5.77 -13.69 12.41
N SER A 40 6.30 -13.41 11.21
CA SER A 40 7.59 -13.94 10.76
C SER A 40 8.75 -13.46 11.62
N GLY A 41 8.66 -12.23 12.15
CA GLY A 41 9.62 -11.64 13.07
C GLY A 41 9.50 -12.15 14.52
N GLY A 42 8.57 -13.06 14.82
CA GLY A 42 8.38 -13.63 16.15
C GLY A 42 7.72 -12.69 17.15
N SER A 43 6.91 -11.74 16.69
CA SER A 43 6.15 -10.85 17.56
C SER A 43 5.23 -11.66 18.48
N PRO A 44 5.35 -11.55 19.81
CA PRO A 44 4.49 -12.30 20.74
C PRO A 44 3.02 -11.85 20.69
N ASN A 45 2.76 -10.68 20.11
CA ASN A 45 1.43 -10.08 20.01
C ASN A 45 0.71 -10.43 18.70
N THR A 46 1.32 -11.26 17.84
CA THR A 46 0.77 -11.61 16.54
C THR A 46 0.65 -13.12 16.42
N THR A 47 -0.57 -13.62 16.23
CA THR A 47 -0.83 -15.06 16.07
C THR A 47 -1.11 -15.42 14.61
N LEU A 48 -0.87 -16.68 14.25
CA LEU A 48 -1.22 -17.20 12.93
C LEU A 48 -2.72 -17.05 12.64
N GLU A 49 -3.56 -17.30 13.63
CA GLU A 49 -5.03 -17.16 13.51
C GLU A 49 -5.46 -15.74 13.16
N GLN A 50 -4.80 -14.72 13.72
CA GLN A 50 -5.07 -13.32 13.40
C GLN A 50 -4.73 -13.01 11.94
N VAL A 51 -3.59 -13.52 11.44
CA VAL A 51 -3.20 -13.33 10.03
C VAL A 51 -4.22 -13.99 9.09
N LEU A 52 -4.60 -15.24 9.37
CA LEU A 52 -5.59 -15.97 8.58
C LEU A 52 -6.97 -15.30 8.62
N ALA A 53 -7.38 -14.76 9.77
CA ALA A 53 -8.64 -14.02 9.89
C ALA A 53 -8.63 -12.74 9.03
N LEU A 54 -7.51 -12.02 9.00
CA LEU A 54 -7.35 -10.82 8.16
C LEU A 54 -7.35 -11.17 6.66
N GLU A 55 -6.68 -12.26 6.27
CA GLU A 55 -6.67 -12.74 4.89
C GLU A 55 -8.06 -13.14 4.40
N ASN A 56 -8.80 -13.91 5.20
CA ASN A 56 -10.16 -14.33 4.88
C ASN A 56 -11.12 -13.13 4.83
N TRP A 57 -10.97 -12.17 5.75
CA TRP A 57 -11.73 -10.92 5.70
C TRP A 57 -11.45 -10.13 4.41
N PHE A 58 -10.18 -10.03 4.02
CA PHE A 58 -9.78 -9.35 2.79
C PHE A 58 -10.39 -10.01 1.55
N GLU A 59 -10.31 -11.34 1.45
CA GLU A 59 -10.93 -12.10 0.36
C GLU A 59 -12.46 -11.87 0.32
N LYS A 60 -13.12 -11.89 1.48
CA LYS A 60 -14.57 -11.66 1.56
C LYS A 60 -14.99 -10.25 1.12
N VAL A 61 -14.20 -9.23 1.44
CA VAL A 61 -14.52 -7.83 1.12
C VAL A 61 -14.20 -7.50 -0.34
N TYR A 62 -13.10 -8.03 -0.87
CA TYR A 62 -12.56 -7.63 -2.17
C TYR A 62 -12.70 -8.69 -3.27
N GLY A 63 -13.11 -9.91 -2.94
CA GLY A 63 -13.28 -11.01 -3.88
C GLY A 63 -11.97 -11.48 -4.52
N ILE A 64 -10.83 -11.19 -3.89
CA ILE A 64 -9.49 -11.56 -4.39
C ILE A 64 -8.61 -11.96 -3.22
N LEU A 65 -7.73 -12.94 -3.44
CA LEU A 65 -6.75 -13.34 -2.45
C LEU A 65 -5.69 -12.24 -2.26
N VAL A 66 -5.16 -12.14 -1.04
CA VAL A 66 -4.10 -11.16 -0.70
C VAL A 66 -2.87 -11.36 -1.59
N ASP A 67 -2.52 -12.62 -1.89
CA ASP A 67 -1.36 -12.98 -2.70
C ASP A 67 -1.54 -12.70 -4.20
N GLU A 68 -2.78 -12.62 -4.66
CA GLU A 68 -3.12 -12.27 -6.04
C GLU A 68 -3.19 -10.75 -6.25
N TYR A 69 -3.40 -10.00 -5.18
CA TYR A 69 -3.46 -8.55 -5.26
C TYR A 69 -2.05 -7.94 -5.35
N CYS A 70 -1.80 -7.20 -6.43
CA CYS A 70 -0.59 -6.40 -6.59
C CYS A 70 -0.96 -4.92 -6.62
N PRO A 71 -0.60 -4.14 -5.59
CA PRO A 71 -0.87 -2.71 -5.56
C PRO A 71 -0.26 -1.97 -6.78
N PRO A 72 -0.96 -0.98 -7.36
CA PRO A 72 -0.49 -0.25 -8.54
C PRO A 72 0.89 0.40 -8.37
N HIS A 73 1.19 0.86 -7.16
CA HIS A 73 2.47 1.50 -6.84
C HIS A 73 3.66 0.53 -6.82
N LEU A 74 3.42 -0.78 -6.65
CA LEU A 74 4.44 -1.83 -6.76
C LEU A 74 4.62 -2.30 -8.21
N LEU A 75 3.55 -2.29 -9.00
CA LEU A 75 3.59 -2.52 -10.45
C LEU A 75 4.46 -1.49 -11.18
N GLU A 76 4.36 -0.21 -10.83
CA GLU A 76 5.21 0.84 -11.42
C GLU A 76 6.70 0.65 -11.11
N LYS A 77 7.05 0.21 -9.88
CA LYS A 77 8.43 -0.12 -9.55
C LYS A 77 8.94 -1.26 -10.43
N ARG A 78 8.18 -2.35 -10.55
CA ARG A 78 8.54 -3.51 -11.39
C ARG A 78 8.80 -3.10 -12.85
N ASN A 79 7.95 -2.25 -13.42
CA ASN A 79 8.07 -1.82 -14.82
C ASN A 79 9.25 -0.86 -15.06
N LYS A 80 9.67 -0.05 -14.07
CA LYS A 80 10.86 0.81 -14.18
C LYS A 80 12.17 0.01 -14.21
N TRP A 81 12.27 -1.08 -13.45
CA TRP A 81 13.44 -1.96 -13.47
C TRP A 81 13.63 -2.68 -14.80
N HIS A 82 12.53 -3.06 -15.47
CA HIS A 82 12.61 -3.73 -16.79
C HIS A 82 12.93 -2.79 -17.96
N LYS A 83 12.80 -1.46 -17.81
CA LYS A 83 13.12 -0.47 -18.85
C LYS A 83 14.57 0.03 -18.84
N GLN A 84 15.39 -0.37 -17.87
CA GLN A 84 16.80 0.03 -17.76
C GLN A 84 17.80 -1.04 -18.25
N LYS A 85 17.32 -2.09 -18.92
CA LYS A 85 18.14 -3.05 -19.67
C LYS A 85 17.89 -2.86 -21.16
#